data_AF-A0A364LAN9-F1
#
_entry.id   AF-A0A364LAN9-F1
#
_cell.length_a   1.000
_cell.length_b   1.000
_cell.length_c   1.000
_cell.angle_alpha   90.00
_cell.angle_beta   90.00
_cell.angle_gamma   90.00
#
_symmetry.space_group_name_H-M   'P 1'
#
loop_
_entity.id
_entity.type
_entity.pdbx_description
1 polymer ?
#
loop_
_entity_poly.entity_id
_entity_poly.type
_entity_poly.pdbx_seq_one_letter_code
_entity_poly.pdbx_strand_id
1 'polypeptide(L)'
;MSVRVFIYAYRKPGLSLEDFRKHYEEHVNLIKGLTGDDFPLSHKRHYIARNVVSSEDSKHITATERNPTTPAIVFAGQQSDFDFDAYAELTFASQEALQIFTAKVQAPEAAAQLAADEEKFLDRSKLGIAMLGDVIETTKS
;
A
#
# COMPACT_ATOMS: atom_id res chain seq x y z
N MET A 1 -11.43 -5.42 -21.70
CA MET A 1 -11.86 -4.49 -20.64
C MET A 1 -10.71 -4.38 -19.65
N SER A 2 -10.33 -3.16 -19.27
CA SER A 2 -9.32 -2.98 -18.23
C SER A 2 -9.85 -3.51 -16.90
N VAL A 3 -8.93 -4.00 -16.07
CA VAL A 3 -9.24 -4.45 -14.70
C VAL A 3 -8.41 -3.64 -13.73
N ARG A 4 -8.93 -3.45 -12.51
CA ARG A 4 -8.24 -2.72 -11.46
C ARG A 4 -8.08 -3.57 -10.21
N VAL A 5 -6.97 -3.38 -9.53
CA VAL A 5 -6.65 -4.06 -8.28
C VAL A 5 -6.44 -3.01 -7.20
N PHE A 6 -7.09 -3.20 -6.06
CA PHE A 6 -6.91 -2.42 -4.85
C PHE A 6 -5.97 -3.14 -3.89
N ILE A 7 -5.08 -2.39 -3.26
CA ILE A 7 -4.15 -2.85 -2.25
C ILE A 7 -4.27 -1.93 -1.05
N TYR A 8 -4.25 -2.45 0.17
CA TYR A 8 -3.95 -1.66 1.35
C TYR A 8 -2.79 -2.28 2.12
N ALA A 9 -1.87 -1.42 2.55
CA ALA A 9 -0.56 -1.80 3.07
C ALA A 9 -0.34 -1.21 4.46
N TYR A 10 0.34 -1.99 5.29
CA TYR A 10 0.61 -1.68 6.69
C TYR A 10 2.13 -1.61 6.89
N ARG A 11 2.62 -0.49 7.43
CA ARG A 11 4.04 -0.29 7.75
C ARG A 11 4.49 -1.20 8.89
N LYS A 12 5.60 -1.89 8.77
CA LYS A 12 6.14 -2.72 9.87
C LYS A 12 6.29 -1.91 11.19
N PRO A 13 5.94 -2.48 12.35
CA PRO A 13 6.06 -1.78 13.64
C PRO A 13 7.48 -1.22 13.86
N GLY A 14 7.56 0.00 14.40
CA GLY A 14 8.82 0.67 14.71
C GLY A 14 9.50 1.39 13.54
N LEU A 15 9.06 1.20 12.29
CA LEU A 15 9.59 1.96 11.15
C LEU A 15 9.05 3.40 11.19
N SER A 16 9.73 4.41 10.62
CA SER A 16 9.21 5.78 10.48
C SER A 16 8.26 5.93 9.28
N LEU A 17 7.46 6.99 9.20
CA LEU A 17 6.52 7.20 8.08
C LEU A 17 7.29 7.47 6.79
N GLU A 18 8.40 8.19 6.91
CA GLU A 18 9.31 8.51 5.80
C GLU A 18 9.99 7.25 5.27
N ASP A 19 10.57 6.43 6.17
CA ASP A 19 11.24 5.19 5.77
C ASP A 19 10.28 4.19 5.12
N PHE A 20 9.05 4.09 5.63
CA PHE A 20 8.02 3.29 5.00
C PHE A 20 7.72 3.74 3.58
N ARG A 21 7.49 5.04 3.39
CA ARG A 21 7.24 5.61 2.06
C ARG A 21 8.42 5.33 1.13
N LYS A 22 9.64 5.60 1.59
CA LYS A 22 10.86 5.37 0.82
C LYS A 22 10.96 3.91 0.37
N HIS A 23 10.86 2.97 1.31
CA HIS A 23 10.96 1.55 1.00
C HIS A 23 9.82 1.07 0.10
N TYR A 24 8.60 1.56 0.28
CA TYR A 24 7.49 1.18 -0.59
C TYR A 24 7.71 1.71 -2.03
N GLU A 25 8.23 2.91 -2.21
CA GLU A 25 8.52 3.44 -3.55
C GLU A 25 9.70 2.71 -4.22
N GLU A 26 10.73 2.34 -3.46
CA GLU A 26 11.81 1.44 -3.92
C GLU A 26 11.26 0.06 -4.31
N HIS A 27 10.34 -0.49 -3.52
CA HIS A 27 9.67 -1.77 -3.78
C HIS A 27 8.87 -1.76 -5.09
N VAL A 28 8.14 -0.68 -5.37
CA VAL A 28 7.41 -0.54 -6.65
C VAL A 28 8.38 -0.48 -7.84
N ASN A 29 9.53 0.18 -7.69
CA ASN A 29 10.57 0.19 -8.72
C ASN A 29 11.16 -1.21 -8.94
N LEU A 30 11.35 -1.98 -7.87
CA LEU A 30 11.77 -3.38 -7.94
C LEU A 30 10.74 -4.23 -8.70
N ILE A 31 9.45 -4.16 -8.34
CA ILE A 31 8.38 -4.85 -9.08
C ILE A 31 8.43 -4.49 -10.56
N LYS A 32 8.54 -3.20 -10.88
CA LYS A 32 8.62 -2.72 -12.26
C LYS A 32 9.82 -3.31 -13.02
N GLY A 33 10.98 -3.38 -12.38
CA GLY A 33 12.18 -4.00 -12.94
C GLY A 33 11.99 -5.50 -13.22
N LEU A 34 11.32 -6.22 -12.33
CA LEU A 34 11.06 -7.65 -12.47
C LEU A 34 9.99 -7.97 -13.52
N THR A 35 8.99 -7.10 -13.71
CA THR A 35 7.86 -7.37 -14.60
C THR A 35 8.06 -6.82 -16.01
N GLY A 36 8.85 -5.76 -16.17
CA GLY A 36 9.12 -5.13 -17.47
C GLY A 36 7.83 -4.62 -18.12
N ASP A 37 7.62 -4.98 -19.39
CA ASP A 37 6.45 -4.55 -20.19
C ASP A 37 5.10 -5.04 -19.63
N ASP A 38 5.12 -6.06 -18.76
CA ASP A 38 3.92 -6.57 -18.09
C ASP A 38 3.59 -5.83 -16.78
N PHE A 39 4.32 -4.75 -16.46
CA PHE A 39 3.94 -3.85 -15.37
C PHE A 39 2.54 -3.25 -15.64
N PRO A 40 1.69 -3.03 -14.63
CA PRO A 40 0.39 -2.39 -14.81
C PRO A 40 0.50 -1.05 -15.55
N LEU A 41 -0.53 -0.72 -16.34
CA LEU A 41 -0.66 0.57 -17.03
C LEU A 41 -0.56 1.75 -16.06
N SER A 42 -1.05 1.57 -14.84
CA SER A 42 -0.83 2.50 -13.74
C SER A 42 -0.73 1.73 -12.43
N HIS A 43 0.13 2.20 -11.53
CA HIS A 43 0.13 1.80 -10.13
C HIS A 43 0.11 3.11 -9.35
N LYS A 44 -1.01 3.51 -8.76
CA LYS A 44 -1.13 4.76 -8.00
C LYS A 44 -1.06 4.42 -6.50
N ARG A 45 -0.20 5.09 -5.74
CA ARG A 45 -0.09 4.90 -4.28
C ARG A 45 -0.60 6.15 -3.58
N HIS A 46 -1.36 5.95 -2.52
CA HIS A 46 -1.93 6.97 -1.66
C HIS A 46 -1.55 6.67 -0.22
N TYR A 47 -0.95 7.64 0.46
CA TYR A 47 -0.51 7.49 1.85
C TYR A 47 -1.48 8.21 2.76
N ILE A 48 -1.87 7.58 3.87
CA ILE A 48 -2.74 8.21 4.86
C ILE A 48 -1.99 9.38 5.49
N ALA A 49 -2.59 10.57 5.46
CA ALA A 49 -2.05 11.73 6.13
C ALA A 49 -2.13 11.53 7.65
N ARG A 50 -0.99 11.66 8.32
CA ARG A 50 -0.84 11.42 9.76
C ARG A 50 -0.16 12.61 10.42
N ASN A 51 -0.58 12.92 11.65
CA ASN A 51 0.17 13.84 12.51
C ASN A 51 1.39 13.10 13.09
N VAL A 52 2.42 13.85 13.51
CA VAL A 52 3.52 13.31 14.30
C VAL A 52 3.51 14.02 15.64
N VAL A 53 3.29 13.27 16.71
CA VAL A 53 3.19 13.80 18.07
C VAL A 53 4.25 13.17 18.97
N SER A 54 4.58 13.85 20.07
CA SER A 54 5.46 13.27 21.08
C SER A 54 4.75 12.12 21.84
N SER A 55 5.53 11.27 22.51
CA SER A 55 4.98 10.21 23.38
C SER A 55 4.24 10.75 24.63
N GLU A 56 4.47 12.00 25.01
CA GLU A 56 3.70 12.65 26.07
C GLU A 56 2.35 13.13 25.52
N ASP A 57 2.35 13.81 24.37
CA ASP A 57 1.13 14.31 23.72
C ASP A 57 0.20 13.17 23.30
N SER A 58 0.76 12.00 22.93
CA SER A 58 -0.03 10.83 22.53
C SER A 58 -0.99 10.34 23.61
N LYS A 59 -0.71 10.60 24.89
CA LYS A 59 -1.58 10.23 26.02
C LYS A 59 -2.88 11.03 26.06
N HIS A 60 -2.93 12.16 25.36
CA HIS A 60 -4.05 13.10 25.38
C HIS A 60 -4.84 13.14 24.08
N ILE A 61 -4.46 12.33 23.09
CA ILE A 61 -5.15 12.25 21.80
C ILE A 61 -5.70 10.84 21.57
N THR A 62 -6.74 10.76 20.76
CA THR A 62 -7.25 9.45 20.31
C THR A 62 -6.32 8.90 19.24
N ALA A 63 -5.66 7.78 19.55
CA ALA A 63 -4.78 7.02 18.67
C ALA A 63 -5.01 5.52 18.88
N THR A 64 -4.42 4.69 18.03
CA THR A 64 -4.44 3.23 18.19
C THR A 64 -3.11 2.74 18.80
N GLU A 65 -3.10 1.51 19.30
CA GLU A 65 -1.86 0.84 19.75
C GLU A 65 -0.81 0.74 18.63
N ARG A 66 -1.27 0.70 17.38
CA ARG A 66 -0.41 0.60 16.20
C ARG A 66 0.23 1.93 15.82
N ASN A 67 -0.52 3.01 16.00
CA ASN A 67 -0.14 4.36 15.61
C ASN A 67 -0.19 5.33 16.79
N PRO A 68 0.45 5.03 17.93
CA PRO A 68 0.28 5.80 19.17
C PRO A 68 0.78 7.24 19.01
N THR A 69 1.85 7.45 18.25
CA THR A 69 2.46 8.76 18.00
C THR A 69 2.21 9.29 16.59
N THR A 70 1.48 8.53 15.77
CA THR A 70 1.20 8.86 14.36
C THR A 70 -0.27 8.69 13.98
N PRO A 71 -1.23 9.26 14.73
CA PRO A 71 -2.65 9.12 14.41
C PRO A 71 -2.96 9.71 13.03
N ALA A 72 -3.94 9.11 12.35
CA ALA A 72 -4.45 9.60 11.07
C ALA A 72 -5.23 10.90 11.26
N ILE A 73 -5.20 11.77 10.25
CA ILE A 73 -6.09 12.93 10.16
C ILE A 73 -7.45 12.42 9.68
N VAL A 74 -8.35 12.18 10.63
CA VAL A 74 -9.67 11.57 10.37
C VAL A 74 -10.76 12.64 10.42
N PHE A 75 -11.53 12.78 9.34
CA PHE A 75 -12.71 13.64 9.30
C PHE A 75 -14.00 12.93 9.76
N ALA A 76 -14.09 11.61 9.56
CA ALA A 76 -15.20 10.76 10.00
C ALA A 76 -14.72 9.30 10.15
N GLY A 77 -15.34 8.55 11.06
CA GLY A 77 -14.89 7.19 11.43
C GLY A 77 -13.98 7.18 12.66
N GLN A 78 -13.28 6.07 12.88
CA GLN A 78 -12.37 5.88 14.01
C GLN A 78 -10.93 5.67 13.54
N GLN A 79 -9.96 5.92 14.41
CA GLN A 79 -8.53 5.75 14.08
C GLN A 79 -8.19 4.34 13.60
N SER A 80 -8.85 3.31 14.15
CA SER A 80 -8.68 1.90 13.77
C SER A 80 -9.08 1.59 12.33
N ASP A 81 -10.01 2.36 11.76
CA ASP A 81 -10.43 2.20 10.36
C ASP A 81 -9.28 2.55 9.40
N PHE A 82 -8.32 3.36 9.87
CA PHE A 82 -7.19 3.89 9.11
C PHE A 82 -5.84 3.46 9.72
N ASP A 83 -5.77 2.26 10.30
CA ASP A 83 -4.51 1.72 10.81
C ASP A 83 -3.53 1.31 9.71
N PHE A 84 -4.02 1.14 8.48
CA PHE A 84 -3.20 0.99 7.28
C PHE A 84 -2.48 2.31 6.96
N ASP A 85 -1.32 2.22 6.33
CA ASP A 85 -0.46 3.38 6.09
C ASP A 85 -0.54 3.88 4.66
N ALA A 86 -0.87 2.99 3.73
CA ALA A 86 -1.11 3.33 2.34
C ALA A 86 -2.18 2.45 1.72
N TYR A 87 -2.86 2.97 0.71
CA TYR A 87 -3.57 2.15 -0.26
C TYR A 87 -3.02 2.41 -1.66
N ALA A 88 -3.14 1.43 -2.53
CA ALA A 88 -2.74 1.55 -3.91
C ALA A 88 -3.79 0.99 -4.83
N GLU A 89 -3.76 1.47 -6.06
CA GLU A 89 -4.63 1.03 -7.11
C GLU A 89 -3.80 0.77 -8.36
N LEU A 90 -3.93 -0.44 -8.90
CA LEU A 90 -3.27 -0.85 -10.13
C LEU A 90 -4.31 -0.96 -11.24
N THR A 91 -3.97 -0.53 -12.45
CA THR A 91 -4.80 -0.69 -13.65
C THR A 91 -4.08 -1.56 -14.66
N PHE A 92 -4.74 -2.62 -15.12
CA PHE A 92 -4.24 -3.54 -16.15
C PHE A 92 -5.12 -3.46 -17.39
N ALA A 93 -4.54 -3.71 -18.57
CA ALA A 93 -5.26 -3.68 -19.84
C ALA A 93 -6.36 -4.74 -19.95
N SER A 94 -6.16 -5.88 -19.29
CA SER A 94 -7.07 -7.03 -19.28
C SER A 94 -6.81 -7.93 -18.07
N GLN A 95 -7.70 -8.89 -17.83
CA GLN A 95 -7.48 -9.94 -16.84
C GLN A 95 -6.29 -10.84 -17.20
N GLU A 96 -6.03 -11.06 -18.50
CA GLU A 96 -4.85 -11.78 -18.98
C GLU A 96 -3.56 -11.03 -18.62
N ALA A 97 -3.51 -9.71 -18.80
CA ALA A 97 -2.36 -8.90 -18.40
C ALA A 97 -2.10 -8.99 -16.88
N LEU A 98 -3.16 -8.98 -16.06
CA LEU A 98 -3.04 -9.21 -14.62
C LEU A 98 -2.50 -10.61 -14.30
N GLN A 99 -2.93 -11.65 -15.01
CA GLN A 99 -2.45 -13.02 -14.82
C GLN A 99 -0.97 -13.16 -15.18
N ILE A 100 -0.54 -12.57 -16.30
CA ILE A 100 0.87 -12.56 -16.73
C ILE A 100 1.74 -11.83 -15.69
N PHE A 101 1.33 -10.64 -15.26
CA PHE A 101 1.99 -9.90 -14.18
C PHE A 101 2.08 -10.74 -12.89
N THR A 102 0.99 -11.36 -12.48
CA THR A 102 0.92 -12.19 -11.26
C THR A 102 1.87 -13.37 -11.35
N ALA A 103 1.92 -14.05 -12.50
CA ALA A 103 2.84 -15.17 -12.73
C ALA A 103 4.30 -14.73 -12.62
N LYS A 104 4.64 -13.53 -13.12
CA LYS A 104 6.00 -12.98 -13.00
C LYS A 104 6.40 -12.67 -11.56
N VAL A 105 5.54 -12.01 -10.79
CA VAL A 105 5.85 -11.68 -9.38
C VAL A 105 5.85 -12.90 -8.47
N GLN A 106 5.14 -13.97 -8.85
CA GLN A 106 5.13 -15.25 -8.13
C GLN A 106 6.21 -16.24 -8.60
N ALA A 107 6.96 -15.93 -9.66
CA ALA A 107 8.08 -16.77 -10.09
C ALA A 107 9.09 -16.89 -8.93
N PRO A 108 9.66 -18.07 -8.64
CA PRO A 108 10.39 -18.32 -7.40
C PRO A 108 11.49 -17.30 -7.05
N GLU A 109 12.28 -16.88 -8.05
CA GLU A 109 13.34 -15.88 -7.88
C GLU A 109 12.77 -14.49 -7.56
N ALA A 110 11.80 -14.03 -8.36
CA ALA A 110 11.12 -12.76 -8.15
C ALA A 110 10.40 -12.72 -6.79
N ALA A 111 9.69 -13.79 -6.45
CA ALA A 111 8.97 -13.92 -5.18
C ALA A 111 9.92 -13.89 -3.98
N ALA A 112 11.08 -14.55 -4.08
CA ALA A 112 12.10 -14.50 -3.02
C ALA A 112 12.67 -13.09 -2.86
N GLN A 113 12.98 -12.40 -3.97
CA GLN A 113 13.49 -11.05 -3.96
C GLN A 113 12.47 -10.05 -3.38
N LEU A 114 11.20 -10.16 -3.80
CA LEU A 114 10.11 -9.33 -3.29
C LEU A 114 9.86 -9.61 -1.80
N ALA A 115 9.84 -10.87 -1.37
CA ALA A 115 9.64 -11.20 0.05
C ALA A 115 10.77 -10.66 0.94
N ALA A 116 12.03 -10.77 0.49
CA ALA A 116 13.17 -10.20 1.22
C ALA A 116 13.13 -8.67 1.28
N ASP A 117 12.57 -8.03 0.27
CA ASP A 117 12.38 -6.58 0.25
C ASP A 117 11.22 -6.13 1.15
N GLU A 118 10.06 -6.79 1.05
CA GLU A 118 8.88 -6.56 1.89
C GLU A 118 9.19 -6.69 3.39
N GLU A 119 10.05 -7.64 3.79
CA GLU A 119 10.43 -7.87 5.19
C GLU A 119 11.05 -6.62 5.86
N LYS A 120 11.60 -5.69 5.07
CA LYS A 120 12.19 -4.45 5.58
C LYS A 120 11.16 -3.45 6.06
N PHE A 121 9.95 -3.45 5.47
CA PHE A 121 9.03 -2.32 5.64
C PHE A 121 7.53 -2.67 5.75
N LEU A 122 7.11 -3.85 5.32
CA LEU A 122 5.71 -4.23 5.19
C LEU A 122 5.30 -5.25 6.25
N ASP A 123 4.19 -4.99 6.94
CA ASP A 123 3.49 -5.99 7.73
C ASP A 123 2.61 -6.85 6.81
N ARG A 124 3.22 -7.90 6.25
CA ARG A 124 2.58 -8.81 5.28
C ARG A 124 1.37 -9.53 5.85
N SER A 125 1.27 -9.69 7.17
CA SER A 125 0.15 -10.35 7.83
C SER A 125 -1.17 -9.57 7.71
N LYS A 126 -1.07 -8.27 7.41
CA LYS A 126 -2.21 -7.35 7.26
C LYS A 126 -2.37 -6.82 5.83
N LEU A 127 -1.51 -7.21 4.90
CA LEU A 127 -1.62 -6.80 3.49
C LEU A 127 -2.93 -7.36 2.92
N GLY A 128 -3.73 -6.49 2.30
CA GLY A 128 -4.93 -6.88 1.57
C GLY A 128 -4.83 -6.51 0.11
N ILE A 129 -5.26 -7.42 -0.77
CA ILE A 129 -5.31 -7.22 -2.22
C ILE A 129 -6.66 -7.73 -2.72
N ALA A 130 -7.36 -6.93 -3.51
CA ALA A 130 -8.65 -7.31 -4.09
C ALA A 130 -8.81 -6.76 -5.51
N MET A 131 -9.55 -7.47 -6.37
CA MET A 131 -10.00 -6.92 -7.64
C MET A 131 -11.14 -5.93 -7.39
N LEU A 132 -11.07 -4.75 -8.00
CA LEU A 132 -12.16 -3.79 -7.98
C LEU A 132 -13.22 -4.21 -9.02
N GLY A 133 -14.49 -4.13 -8.62
CA GLY A 133 -15.63 -4.26 -9.53
C GLY A 133 -15.89 -2.94 -10.26
N ASP A 134 -17.06 -2.35 -10.04
CA ASP A 134 -17.43 -1.07 -10.65
C ASP A 134 -16.59 0.09 -10.12
N VAL A 135 -16.18 0.96 -11.04
CA VAL A 135 -15.50 2.21 -10.74
C VAL A 135 -16.33 3.35 -11.31
N ILE A 136 -16.84 4.19 -10.42
CA ILE A 136 -17.62 5.35 -10.79
C ILE A 136 -16.86 6.57 -10.24
N GLU A 137 -16.45 7.46 -11.15
CA GLU A 137 -15.79 8.72 -10.79
C GLU A 137 -16.72 9.89 -11.17
N THR A 138 -16.87 10.86 -10.26
CA THR A 138 -17.57 12.12 -10.51
C THR A 138 -16.57 13.25 -10.34
N THR A 139 -16.32 14.01 -11.40
CA THR A 139 -15.41 15.16 -11.38
C THR A 139 -16.20 16.46 -11.41
N LYS A 140 -15.58 17.55 -10.94
CA LYS A 140 -16.15 18.89 -11.05
C LYS A 140 -16.24 19.27 -12.54
N SER A 141 -17.43 19.68 -12.99
CA SER A 141 -17.66 20.28 -14.30
C SER A 141 -16.97 21.63 -14.47
#